data_AF-A0A7C1NCX2-F1
#
_entry.id   AF-A0A7C1NCX2-F1
#
_cell.length_a   1.000
_cell.length_b   1.000
_cell.length_c   1.000
_cell.angle_alpha   90.00
_cell.angle_beta   90.00
_cell.angle_gamma   90.00
#
_symmetry.space_group_name_H-M   'P 1'
#
loop_
_entity.id
_entity.type
_entity.pdbx_description
1 polymer ?
#
loop_
_entity_poly.entity_id
_entity_poly.type
_entity_poly.pdbx_seq_one_letter_code
_entity_poly.pdbx_strand_id
1 'polypeptide(L)'
;MLPEKERRLSVSWLNQLKSAADEVFSVLGSGYRESVYEEALAHELRLRGIAYERQRNFEILYKGYKVSEGRVDLILNPLWAGTSKAEAVVELKAVKRVNEAHIRQAQVYMASLGIRQGVVLSFGDSVLVEEVAPPKERVERKVVEPKPGRGAQVSAGLLTRCAQAVFDYFGSEFIYREGTERLFPAAIGVELRLAGVRFAAASYQLLYKCHPVDEVGFDFVFDRSQVAQVVFYRDEEERAEQVLEFTGLVRHFGLKRGYLVAIPAGAEGKVRVVAVS
;
A
#
# COMPACT_ATOMS: atom_id res chain seq x y z
N MET A 1 -4.38 -28.03 10.44
CA MET A 1 -4.62 -27.58 11.82
C MET A 1 -3.26 -27.48 12.50
N LEU A 2 -2.87 -26.31 13.00
CA LEU A 2 -1.63 -26.15 13.75
C LEU A 2 -1.81 -26.71 15.18
N PRO A 3 -0.78 -27.36 15.77
CA PRO A 3 -0.88 -28.04 17.07
C PRO A 3 -1.18 -27.08 18.24
N GLU A 4 -1.91 -27.60 19.23
CA GLU A 4 -2.50 -26.87 20.37
C GLU A 4 -1.50 -26.08 21.24
N LYS A 5 -0.22 -26.49 21.25
CA LYS A 5 0.88 -25.75 21.91
C LYS A 5 1.20 -24.41 21.24
N GLU A 6 1.07 -24.31 19.91
CA GLU A 6 1.30 -23.05 19.18
C GLU A 6 0.16 -22.06 19.42
N ARG A 7 -1.08 -22.55 19.62
CA ARG A 7 -2.22 -21.73 20.04
C ARG A 7 -2.07 -21.13 21.44
N ARG A 8 -1.44 -21.83 22.39
CA ARG A 8 -1.22 -21.28 23.75
C ARG A 8 -0.19 -20.16 23.80
N LEU A 9 0.79 -20.17 22.90
CA LEU A 9 1.79 -19.10 22.79
C LEU A 9 1.24 -17.85 22.10
N SER A 10 0.28 -17.99 21.18
CA SER A 10 -0.38 -16.84 20.53
C SER A 10 -1.22 -16.01 21.51
N VAL A 11 -1.84 -16.66 22.50
CA VAL A 11 -2.69 -15.98 23.52
C VAL A 11 -1.87 -15.13 24.51
N SER A 12 -0.57 -15.43 24.72
CA SER A 12 0.21 -14.76 25.77
C SER A 12 0.62 -13.33 25.41
N TRP A 13 1.11 -13.08 24.20
CA TRP A 13 1.58 -11.75 23.81
C TRP A 13 0.42 -10.81 23.50
N LEU A 14 -0.67 -11.33 22.94
CA LEU A 14 -1.86 -10.56 22.59
C LEU A 14 -2.55 -10.01 23.85
N ASN A 15 -2.66 -10.82 24.89
CA ASN A 15 -3.18 -10.38 26.19
C ASN A 15 -2.26 -9.34 26.86
N GLN A 16 -0.94 -9.49 26.74
CA GLN A 16 0.03 -8.52 27.26
C GLN A 16 -0.09 -7.18 26.53
N LEU A 17 -0.18 -7.21 25.20
CA LEU A 17 -0.39 -6.03 24.37
C LEU A 17 -1.72 -5.36 24.70
N LYS A 18 -2.82 -6.13 24.76
CA LYS A 18 -4.14 -5.59 25.07
C LYS A 18 -4.15 -4.94 26.46
N SER A 19 -3.58 -5.60 27.47
CA SER A 19 -3.50 -5.03 28.82
C SER A 19 -2.65 -3.75 28.88
N ALA A 20 -1.59 -3.65 28.08
CA ALA A 20 -0.80 -2.42 27.96
C ALA A 20 -1.61 -1.31 27.27
N ALA A 21 -2.32 -1.63 26.20
CA ALA A 21 -3.19 -0.69 25.50
C ALA A 21 -4.37 -0.22 26.36
N ASP A 22 -4.99 -1.12 27.14
CA ASP A 22 -6.08 -0.80 28.07
C ASP A 22 -5.59 0.19 29.15
N GLU A 23 -4.35 0.05 29.65
CA GLU A 23 -3.74 0.99 30.59
C GLU A 23 -3.49 2.35 29.95
N VAL A 24 -2.93 2.39 28.73
CA VAL A 24 -2.76 3.64 27.98
C VAL A 24 -4.12 4.34 27.79
N PHE A 25 -5.16 3.59 27.44
CA PHE A 25 -6.49 4.14 27.22
C PHE A 25 -7.18 4.56 28.53
N SER A 26 -6.93 3.88 29.65
CA SER A 26 -7.49 4.27 30.96
C SER A 26 -6.97 5.63 31.42
N VAL A 27 -5.71 5.94 31.10
CA VAL A 27 -5.06 7.20 31.43
C VAL A 27 -5.39 8.31 30.43
N LEU A 28 -5.28 8.04 29.12
CA LEU A 28 -5.45 9.06 28.09
C LEU A 28 -6.92 9.24 27.67
N GLY A 29 -7.73 8.19 27.69
CA GLY A 29 -9.05 8.19 27.08
C GLY A 29 -8.99 8.29 25.54
N SER A 30 -10.12 8.68 24.93
CA SER A 30 -10.25 8.88 23.49
C SER A 30 -9.92 10.31 23.04
N GLY A 31 -9.67 10.52 21.74
CA GLY A 31 -9.57 11.86 21.14
C GLY A 31 -8.18 12.30 20.72
N TYR A 32 -7.16 11.45 20.88
CA TYR A 32 -5.80 11.73 20.42
C TYR A 32 -5.52 11.11 19.04
N ARG A 33 -4.46 11.62 18.38
CA ARG A 33 -3.96 11.06 17.12
C ARG A 33 -3.19 9.76 17.36
N GLU A 34 -3.09 8.93 16.32
CA GLU A 34 -2.38 7.64 16.33
C GLU A 34 -0.97 7.73 16.93
N SER A 35 -0.20 8.75 16.53
CA SER A 35 1.17 8.97 17.02
C SER A 35 1.27 9.16 18.54
N VAL A 36 0.22 9.68 19.18
CA VAL A 36 0.19 9.85 20.65
C VAL A 36 0.00 8.50 21.33
N TYR A 37 -0.95 7.70 20.84
CA TYR A 37 -1.17 6.35 21.36
C TYR A 37 0.02 5.43 21.13
N GLU A 38 0.67 5.55 19.98
CA GLU A 38 1.90 4.81 19.70
C GLU A 38 3.02 5.15 20.69
N GLU A 39 3.25 6.44 20.95
CA GLU A 39 4.26 6.87 21.92
C GLU A 39 3.94 6.37 23.34
N ALA A 40 2.69 6.52 23.76
CA ALA A 40 2.24 6.06 25.07
C ALA A 40 2.35 4.53 25.22
N LEU A 41 1.95 3.78 24.19
CA LEU A 41 2.05 2.32 24.19
C LEU A 41 3.51 1.85 24.22
N ALA A 42 4.40 2.52 23.49
CA ALA A 42 5.83 2.26 23.56
C ALA A 42 6.40 2.43 24.98
N HIS A 43 5.96 3.49 25.65
CA HIS A 43 6.35 3.76 27.02
C HIS A 43 5.83 2.66 27.96
N GLU A 44 4.55 2.30 27.83
CA GLU A 44 3.94 1.26 28.66
C GLU A 44 4.58 -0.12 28.46
N LEU A 45 4.87 -0.50 27.20
CA LEU A 45 5.59 -1.73 26.89
C LEU A 45 6.98 -1.74 27.53
N ARG A 46 7.67 -0.58 27.56
CA ARG A 46 8.97 -0.44 28.21
C ARG A 46 8.87 -0.61 29.74
N LEU A 47 7.89 0.02 30.38
CA LEU A 47 7.64 -0.13 31.82
C LEU A 47 7.36 -1.59 32.20
N ARG A 48 6.69 -2.34 31.32
CA ARG A 48 6.37 -3.76 31.49
C ARG A 48 7.50 -4.71 31.09
N GLY A 49 8.64 -4.20 30.60
CA GLY A 49 9.76 -5.02 30.13
C GLY A 49 9.42 -5.87 28.91
N ILE A 50 8.45 -5.46 28.09
CA ILE A 50 8.08 -6.14 26.84
C ILE A 50 8.98 -5.60 25.72
N ALA A 51 9.71 -6.47 25.04
CA ALA A 51 10.57 -6.08 23.94
C ALA A 51 9.76 -5.67 22.70
N TYR A 52 10.08 -4.51 22.13
CA TYR A 52 9.46 -3.98 20.93
C TYR A 52 10.46 -3.17 20.09
N GLU A 53 10.19 -3.06 18.80
CA GLU A 53 10.86 -2.14 17.88
C GLU A 53 9.81 -1.18 17.31
N ARG A 54 10.14 0.11 17.22
CA ARG A 54 9.23 1.15 16.70
C ARG A 54 9.68 1.71 15.38
N GLN A 55 8.69 2.07 14.56
CA GLN A 55 8.90 2.89 13.36
C GLN A 55 9.99 2.31 12.45
N ARG A 56 10.05 0.97 12.33
CA ARG A 56 11.04 0.29 11.51
C ARG A 56 10.74 0.55 10.04
N ASN A 57 11.72 1.10 9.32
CA ASN A 57 11.64 1.24 7.86
C ASN A 57 11.85 -0.13 7.19
N PHE A 58 11.07 -0.41 6.16
CA PHE A 58 11.16 -1.64 5.38
C PHE A 58 10.73 -1.43 3.93
N GLU A 59 11.09 -2.37 3.06
CA GLU A 59 10.69 -2.34 1.65
C GLU A 59 9.29 -2.91 1.48
N ILE A 60 8.39 -2.17 0.83
CA ILE A 60 7.08 -2.69 0.43
C ILE A 60 7.26 -3.48 -0.85
N LEU A 61 6.90 -4.76 -0.80
CA LEU A 61 7.02 -5.67 -1.92
C LEU A 61 5.66 -5.94 -2.57
N TYR A 62 5.65 -5.99 -3.91
CA TYR A 62 4.55 -6.51 -4.70
C TYR A 62 5.06 -7.62 -5.63
N LYS A 63 4.52 -8.83 -5.49
CA LYS A 63 4.98 -10.04 -6.22
C LYS A 63 6.51 -10.23 -6.18
N GLY A 64 7.12 -9.90 -5.04
CA GLY A 64 8.56 -10.03 -4.80
C GLY A 64 9.41 -8.85 -5.28
N TYR A 65 8.82 -7.84 -5.93
CA TYR A 65 9.51 -6.64 -6.39
C TYR A 65 9.29 -5.48 -5.42
N LYS A 66 10.36 -4.72 -5.12
CA LYS A 66 10.24 -3.46 -4.38
C LYS A 66 9.43 -2.45 -5.20
N VAL A 67 8.37 -1.94 -4.60
CA VAL A 67 7.50 -0.91 -5.22
C VAL A 67 7.45 0.39 -4.41
N SER A 68 7.73 0.33 -3.12
CA SER A 68 7.81 1.50 -2.25
C SER A 68 8.59 1.16 -0.97
N GLU A 69 8.66 2.10 -0.06
CA GLU A 69 9.14 1.92 1.31
C GLU A 69 8.00 2.18 2.28
N GLY A 70 8.04 1.49 3.41
CA GLY A 70 7.04 1.57 4.46
C GLY A 70 7.69 1.72 5.81
N ARG A 71 6.90 2.14 6.78
CA ARG A 71 7.28 2.26 8.18
C ARG A 71 6.18 1.62 9.02
N VAL A 72 6.54 0.58 9.76
CA VAL A 72 5.61 -0.13 10.64
C VAL A 72 5.64 0.51 12.01
N ASP A 73 4.47 0.67 12.63
CA ASP A 73 4.38 1.38 13.91
C ASP A 73 5.16 0.63 15.00
N LEU A 74 4.84 -0.66 15.16
CA LEU A 74 5.42 -1.51 16.18
C LEU A 74 5.65 -2.95 15.69
N ILE A 75 6.78 -3.51 16.11
CA ILE A 75 7.05 -4.96 16.07
C ILE A 75 7.30 -5.42 17.49
N LEU A 76 6.47 -6.35 17.99
CA LEU A 76 6.70 -7.01 19.26
C LEU A 76 7.63 -8.21 19.10
N ASN A 77 8.40 -8.51 20.15
CA ASN A 77 9.38 -9.60 20.17
C ASN A 77 10.36 -9.55 18.97
N PRO A 78 10.95 -8.37 18.65
CA PRO A 78 11.85 -8.23 17.51
C PRO A 78 13.07 -9.15 17.65
N LEU A 79 13.65 -9.59 16.54
CA LEU A 79 14.77 -10.55 16.55
C LEU A 79 15.95 -10.16 17.44
N TRP A 80 16.28 -8.86 17.53
CA TRP A 80 17.39 -8.38 18.35
C TRP A 80 17.18 -8.62 19.85
N ALA A 81 15.94 -8.84 20.29
CA ALA A 81 15.62 -9.11 21.70
C ALA A 81 16.03 -10.53 22.14
N GLY A 82 16.52 -11.39 21.24
CA GLY A 82 17.01 -12.73 21.59
C GLY A 82 15.95 -13.66 22.17
N THR A 83 14.67 -13.35 21.95
CA THR A 83 13.52 -14.09 22.47
C THR A 83 13.19 -15.29 21.58
N SER A 84 12.72 -16.39 22.19
CA SER A 84 12.19 -17.55 21.46
C SER A 84 10.76 -17.34 20.94
N LYS A 85 10.15 -16.20 21.27
CA LYS A 85 8.82 -15.81 20.78
C LYS A 85 8.92 -15.28 19.36
N ALA A 86 7.93 -15.60 18.52
CA ALA A 86 7.85 -15.07 17.17
C ALA A 86 7.50 -13.58 17.17
N GLU A 87 8.06 -12.84 16.20
CA GLU A 87 7.74 -11.44 15.94
C GLU A 87 6.24 -11.26 15.65
N ALA A 88 5.70 -10.10 16.01
CA ALA A 88 4.33 -9.71 15.69
C ALA A 88 4.25 -8.24 15.26
N VAL A 89 3.59 -7.99 14.13
CA VAL A 89 3.28 -6.64 13.66
C VAL A 89 2.12 -6.07 14.47
N VAL A 90 2.23 -4.82 14.91
CA VAL A 90 1.14 -4.08 15.53
C VAL A 90 0.94 -2.80 14.74
N GLU A 91 -0.17 -2.74 14.00
CA GLU A 91 -0.60 -1.54 13.28
C GLU A 91 -1.56 -0.75 14.17
N LEU A 92 -1.24 0.52 14.45
CA LEU A 92 -2.09 1.35 15.29
C LEU A 92 -3.10 2.14 14.47
N LYS A 93 -4.29 2.31 15.03
CA LYS A 93 -5.32 3.22 14.53
C LYS A 93 -5.95 4.02 15.67
N ALA A 94 -6.51 5.17 15.35
CA ALA A 94 -7.27 5.99 16.29
C ALA A 94 -8.73 6.13 15.82
N VAL A 95 -9.38 5.00 15.56
CA VAL A 95 -10.71 4.94 14.95
C VAL A 95 -11.69 4.11 15.76
N LYS A 96 -12.99 4.44 15.64
CA LYS A 96 -14.06 3.71 16.33
C LYS A 96 -14.30 2.31 15.78
N ARG A 97 -13.96 2.08 14.51
CA ARG A 97 -14.14 0.80 13.82
C ARG A 97 -12.95 0.50 12.94
N VAL A 98 -12.43 -0.71 13.07
CA VAL A 98 -11.43 -1.24 12.14
C VAL A 98 -12.15 -1.70 10.88
N ASN A 99 -11.69 -1.27 9.71
CA ASN A 99 -12.25 -1.66 8.42
C ASN A 99 -11.28 -2.60 7.68
N GLU A 100 -11.72 -3.15 6.54
CA GLU A 100 -10.89 -4.07 5.75
C GLU A 100 -9.60 -3.44 5.22
N ALA A 101 -9.61 -2.13 5.00
CA ALA A 101 -8.46 -1.42 4.46
C ALA A 101 -7.32 -1.36 5.51
N HIS A 102 -7.65 -1.14 6.79
CA HIS A 102 -6.70 -1.24 7.91
C HIS A 102 -6.11 -2.65 8.03
N ILE A 103 -6.96 -3.68 7.94
CA ILE A 103 -6.51 -5.09 7.99
C ILE A 103 -5.56 -5.36 6.81
N ARG A 104 -5.89 -4.89 5.61
CA ARG A 104 -5.07 -5.05 4.41
C ARG A 104 -3.70 -4.38 4.54
N GLN A 105 -3.63 -3.20 5.14
CA GLN A 105 -2.37 -2.54 5.46
C GLN A 105 -1.47 -3.42 6.33
N ALA A 106 -1.99 -3.93 7.44
CA ALA A 106 -1.25 -4.85 8.31
C ALA A 106 -0.82 -6.13 7.57
N GLN A 107 -1.67 -6.68 6.70
CA GLN A 107 -1.33 -7.85 5.88
C GLN A 107 -0.15 -7.59 4.94
N VAL A 108 -0.11 -6.42 4.27
CA VAL A 108 0.99 -6.04 3.38
C VAL A 108 2.29 -5.88 4.16
N TYR A 109 2.23 -5.31 5.37
CA TYR A 109 3.39 -5.18 6.25
C TYR A 109 3.92 -6.53 6.69
N MET A 110 3.03 -7.41 7.17
CA MET A 110 3.36 -8.78 7.54
C MET A 110 4.03 -9.53 6.38
N ALA A 111 3.49 -9.42 5.16
CA ALA A 111 4.07 -10.04 3.97
C ALA A 111 5.46 -9.50 3.64
N SER A 112 5.62 -8.17 3.70
CA SER A 112 6.87 -7.49 3.33
C SER A 112 7.99 -7.75 4.35
N LEU A 113 7.67 -7.76 5.64
CA LEU A 113 8.60 -8.06 6.73
C LEU A 113 8.86 -9.56 6.90
N GLY A 114 8.01 -10.43 6.33
CA GLY A 114 8.08 -11.87 6.54
C GLY A 114 7.57 -12.33 7.91
N ILE A 115 6.79 -11.49 8.60
CA ILE A 115 6.24 -11.74 9.93
C ILE A 115 4.84 -12.36 9.80
N ARG A 116 4.57 -13.43 10.56
CA ARG A 116 3.33 -14.22 10.42
C ARG A 116 2.22 -13.84 11.39
N GLN A 117 2.55 -13.11 12.45
CA GLN A 117 1.59 -12.63 13.44
C GLN A 117 1.37 -11.13 13.25
N GLY A 118 0.13 -10.69 13.33
CA GLY A 118 -0.18 -9.29 13.25
C GLY A 118 -1.52 -8.96 13.89
N VAL A 119 -1.66 -7.73 14.36
CA VAL A 119 -2.93 -7.16 14.83
C VAL A 119 -3.09 -5.75 14.31
N VAL A 120 -4.34 -5.33 14.12
CA VAL A 120 -4.70 -3.91 14.11
C VAL A 120 -5.21 -3.56 15.50
N LEU A 121 -4.53 -2.63 16.15
CA LEU A 121 -4.85 -2.12 17.47
C LEU A 121 -5.45 -0.72 17.33
N SER A 122 -6.73 -0.56 17.66
CA SER A 122 -7.41 0.73 17.54
C SER A 122 -7.77 1.33 18.89
N PHE A 123 -7.46 2.61 19.05
CA PHE A 123 -7.88 3.46 20.17
C PHE A 123 -9.07 4.33 19.71
N GLY A 124 -10.28 3.79 19.84
CA GLY A 124 -11.53 4.46 19.47
C GLY A 124 -12.27 4.97 20.71
N ASP A 125 -13.52 4.52 20.87
CA ASP A 125 -14.26 4.69 22.14
C ASP A 125 -13.81 3.65 23.19
N SER A 126 -13.08 2.63 22.76
CA SER A 126 -12.40 1.63 23.57
C SER A 126 -11.20 1.08 22.81
N VAL A 127 -10.38 0.25 23.47
CA VAL A 127 -9.32 -0.52 22.82
C VAL A 127 -9.93 -1.69 22.07
N LEU A 128 -9.72 -1.71 20.75
CA LEU A 128 -10.07 -2.83 19.87
C LEU A 128 -8.79 -3.53 19.41
N VAL A 129 -8.78 -4.85 19.47
CA VAL A 129 -7.67 -5.68 18.98
C VAL A 129 -8.23 -6.65 17.95
N GLU A 130 -7.89 -6.41 16.69
CA GLU A 130 -8.29 -7.26 15.58
C GLU A 130 -7.09 -8.09 15.12
N GLU A 131 -7.18 -9.41 15.25
CA GLU A 131 -6.15 -10.33 14.76
C GLU A 131 -6.13 -10.34 13.23
N VAL A 132 -4.93 -10.20 12.67
CA VAL A 132 -4.73 -10.17 11.23
C VAL A 132 -4.20 -11.51 10.77
N ALA A 133 -5.01 -12.22 9.99
CA ALA A 133 -4.53 -13.41 9.31
C ALA A 133 -3.49 -13.02 8.24
N PRO A 134 -2.38 -13.77 8.10
CA PRO A 134 -1.41 -13.52 7.06
C PRO A 134 -2.08 -13.61 5.68
N PRO A 135 -1.61 -12.84 4.68
CA PRO A 135 -2.15 -12.90 3.33
C PRO A 135 -2.09 -14.33 2.80
N LYS A 136 -3.16 -14.76 2.09
CA LYS A 136 -3.30 -16.12 1.55
C LYS A 136 -2.15 -16.47 0.60
N GLU A 137 -1.75 -15.50 -0.22
CA GLU A 137 -0.64 -15.62 -1.14
C GLU A 137 0.65 -15.22 -0.43
N ARG A 138 1.60 -16.16 -0.36
CA ARG A 138 2.96 -15.81 0.05
C ARG A 138 3.53 -14.90 -1.02
N VAL A 139 4.17 -13.82 -0.62
CA VAL A 139 5.10 -13.11 -1.51
C VAL A 139 6.27 -14.06 -1.74
N GLU A 140 6.17 -14.90 -2.77
CA GLU A 140 7.30 -15.68 -3.21
C GLU A 140 8.37 -14.70 -3.67
N ARG A 141 9.54 -14.73 -3.03
CA ARG A 141 10.75 -14.05 -3.51
C ARG A 141 11.33 -14.80 -4.71
N LYS A 142 10.47 -15.23 -5.63
CA LYS A 142 10.87 -15.85 -6.89
C LYS A 142 10.83 -14.75 -7.93
N VAL A 143 12.00 -14.44 -8.49
CA VAL A 143 12.08 -13.57 -9.65
C VAL A 143 11.24 -14.22 -10.75
N VAL A 144 10.13 -13.59 -11.10
CA VAL A 144 9.32 -14.05 -12.23
C VAL A 144 9.93 -13.43 -13.47
N GLU A 145 10.64 -14.24 -14.24
CA GLU A 145 11.19 -13.81 -15.52
C GLU A 145 10.05 -13.43 -16.48
N PRO A 146 10.22 -12.38 -17.31
CA PRO A 146 9.23 -12.01 -18.30
C PRO A 146 8.95 -13.20 -19.22
N LYS A 147 7.66 -13.48 -19.49
CA LYS A 147 7.32 -14.56 -20.42
C LYS A 147 7.92 -14.25 -21.80
N PRO A 148 8.74 -15.15 -22.39
CA PRO A 148 9.24 -14.96 -23.74
C PRO A 148 8.05 -15.05 -24.73
N GLY A 149 7.76 -13.95 -25.43
CA GLY A 149 6.68 -13.88 -26.42
C GLY A 149 6.63 -12.52 -27.13
N ARG A 150 5.86 -12.41 -28.22
CA ARG A 150 5.49 -11.10 -28.78
C ARG A 150 4.83 -10.30 -27.65
N GLY A 151 5.48 -9.22 -27.20
CA GLY A 151 4.99 -8.42 -26.09
C GLY A 151 3.52 -8.05 -26.28
N ALA A 152 2.71 -8.21 -25.23
CA ALA A 152 1.29 -7.90 -25.31
C ALA A 152 1.10 -6.45 -25.79
N GLN A 153 0.17 -6.22 -26.71
CA GLN A 153 -0.20 -4.85 -27.07
C GLN A 153 -0.92 -4.20 -25.88
N VAL A 154 -0.53 -2.97 -25.56
CA VAL A 154 -1.22 -2.20 -24.53
C VAL A 154 -2.67 -1.95 -24.96
N SER A 155 -3.58 -2.11 -24.01
CA SER A 155 -5.01 -1.87 -24.20
C SER A 155 -5.63 -1.44 -22.88
N ALA A 156 -6.77 -0.74 -22.96
CA ALA A 156 -7.52 -0.36 -21.76
C ALA A 156 -7.87 -1.59 -20.91
N GLY A 157 -8.29 -2.70 -21.55
CA GLY A 157 -8.61 -3.95 -20.84
C GLY A 157 -7.41 -4.59 -20.13
N LEU A 158 -6.21 -4.51 -20.70
CA LEU A 158 -4.99 -4.97 -20.01
C LEU A 158 -4.69 -4.09 -18.80
N LEU A 159 -4.66 -2.78 -18.98
CA LEU A 159 -4.39 -1.81 -17.91
C LEU A 159 -5.41 -1.91 -16.77
N THR A 160 -6.70 -2.09 -17.08
CA THR A 160 -7.73 -2.29 -16.07
C THR A 160 -7.45 -3.52 -15.23
N ARG A 161 -7.08 -4.66 -15.84
CA ARG A 161 -6.74 -5.88 -15.09
C ARG A 161 -5.52 -5.68 -14.20
N CYS A 162 -4.46 -5.06 -14.72
CA CYS A 162 -3.24 -4.77 -13.97
C CYS A 162 -3.53 -3.86 -12.78
N ALA A 163 -4.20 -2.72 -13.01
CA ALA A 163 -4.51 -1.76 -11.96
C ALA A 163 -5.51 -2.30 -10.94
N GLN A 164 -6.50 -3.10 -11.37
CA GLN A 164 -7.42 -3.76 -10.43
C GLN A 164 -6.68 -4.77 -9.55
N ALA A 165 -5.77 -5.58 -10.10
CA ALA A 165 -4.98 -6.53 -9.31
C ALA A 165 -4.09 -5.84 -8.27
N VAL A 166 -3.56 -4.65 -8.59
CA VAL A 166 -2.77 -3.83 -7.66
C VAL A 166 -3.67 -3.23 -6.59
N PHE A 167 -4.85 -2.70 -6.96
CA PHE A 167 -5.81 -2.15 -6.01
C PHE A 167 -6.39 -3.22 -5.07
N ASP A 168 -6.66 -4.43 -5.58
CA ASP A 168 -7.11 -5.56 -4.77
C ASP A 168 -6.04 -6.00 -3.76
N TYR A 169 -4.75 -5.78 -4.06
CA TYR A 169 -3.66 -6.10 -3.15
C TYR A 169 -3.44 -5.02 -2.08
N PHE A 170 -3.34 -3.75 -2.48
CA PHE A 170 -3.03 -2.66 -1.54
C PHE A 170 -4.27 -2.07 -0.87
N GLY A 171 -5.38 -1.94 -1.59
CA GLY A 171 -6.57 -1.21 -1.14
C GLY A 171 -6.33 0.30 -1.04
N SER A 172 -7.31 0.99 -0.46
CA SER A 172 -7.32 2.47 -0.40
C SER A 172 -6.42 3.08 0.68
N GLU A 173 -6.04 2.34 1.73
CA GLU A 173 -5.16 2.90 2.79
C GLU A 173 -3.82 3.37 2.24
N PHE A 174 -3.31 2.71 1.20
CA PHE A 174 -2.04 3.08 0.58
C PHE A 174 -2.16 4.29 -0.35
N ILE A 175 -3.32 4.93 -0.47
CA ILE A 175 -3.51 6.13 -1.29
C ILE A 175 -3.14 7.40 -0.51
N TYR A 176 -3.28 7.39 0.81
CA TYR A 176 -3.07 8.58 1.64
C TYR A 176 -1.69 8.63 2.29
N ARG A 177 -0.73 7.85 1.80
CA ARG A 177 0.60 7.72 2.39
C ARG A 177 1.63 8.58 1.68
N GLU A 178 2.63 8.99 2.43
CA GLU A 178 3.85 9.54 1.83
C GLU A 178 4.50 8.47 0.93
N GLY A 179 4.80 8.84 -0.33
CA GLY A 179 5.33 7.91 -1.33
C GLY A 179 4.29 7.11 -2.12
N THR A 180 2.98 7.29 -1.87
CA THR A 180 1.89 6.67 -2.64
C THR A 180 1.99 6.91 -4.12
N GLU A 181 2.37 8.14 -4.51
CA GLU A 181 2.47 8.57 -5.91
C GLU A 181 3.31 7.61 -6.75
N ARG A 182 4.29 6.93 -6.14
CA ARG A 182 5.16 5.96 -6.82
C ARG A 182 4.70 4.53 -6.64
N LEU A 183 4.00 4.20 -5.55
CA LEU A 183 3.64 2.83 -5.18
C LEU A 183 2.75 2.17 -6.24
N PHE A 184 1.63 2.81 -6.60
CA PHE A 184 0.68 2.24 -7.56
C PHE A 184 1.26 2.16 -8.97
N PRO A 185 1.90 3.22 -9.53
CA PRO A 185 2.61 3.12 -10.80
C PRO A 185 3.69 2.03 -10.81
N ALA A 186 4.50 1.92 -9.75
CA ALA A 186 5.54 0.90 -9.67
C ALA A 186 4.95 -0.53 -9.69
N ALA A 187 3.89 -0.77 -8.92
CA ALA A 187 3.22 -2.07 -8.86
C ALA A 187 2.49 -2.41 -10.16
N ILE A 188 1.81 -1.46 -10.81
CA ILE A 188 1.22 -1.64 -12.13
C ILE A 188 2.33 -1.95 -13.15
N GLY A 189 3.48 -1.29 -13.03
CA GLY A 189 4.66 -1.57 -13.83
C GLY A 189 5.17 -3.01 -13.68
N VAL A 190 5.07 -3.60 -12.48
CA VAL A 190 5.37 -5.03 -12.26
C VAL A 190 4.38 -5.89 -13.06
N GLU A 191 3.07 -5.65 -12.95
CA GLU A 191 2.06 -6.39 -13.72
C GLU A 191 2.30 -6.31 -15.24
N LEU A 192 2.61 -5.11 -15.74
CA LEU A 192 2.90 -4.88 -17.15
C LEU A 192 4.13 -5.66 -17.62
N ARG A 193 5.22 -5.66 -16.84
CA ARG A 193 6.43 -6.44 -17.16
C ARG A 193 6.15 -7.94 -17.17
N LEU A 194 5.38 -8.44 -16.20
CA LEU A 194 4.96 -9.84 -16.14
C LEU A 194 4.06 -10.25 -17.31
N ALA A 195 3.28 -9.29 -17.84
CA ALA A 195 2.50 -9.44 -19.06
C ALA A 195 3.34 -9.29 -20.36
N GLY A 196 4.65 -9.04 -20.25
CA GLY A 196 5.54 -8.86 -21.40
C GLY A 196 5.41 -7.50 -22.09
N VAL A 197 4.81 -6.50 -21.43
CA VAL A 197 4.70 -5.13 -21.93
C VAL A 197 5.95 -4.34 -21.57
N ARG A 198 6.57 -3.73 -22.59
CA ARG A 198 7.68 -2.79 -22.40
C ARG A 198 7.13 -1.39 -22.24
N PHE A 199 7.73 -0.64 -21.31
CA PHE A 199 7.44 0.76 -21.10
C PHE A 199 8.66 1.45 -20.48
N ALA A 200 8.66 2.77 -20.51
CA ALA A 200 9.52 3.62 -19.69
C ALA A 200 8.68 4.72 -19.03
N ALA A 201 9.17 5.31 -17.94
CA ALA A 201 8.66 6.62 -17.51
C ALA A 201 9.37 7.69 -18.34
N ALA A 202 8.65 8.71 -18.79
CA ALA A 202 9.24 9.82 -19.51
C ALA A 202 8.46 11.10 -19.26
N SER A 203 9.17 12.21 -19.39
CA SER A 203 8.62 13.55 -19.27
C SER A 203 8.72 14.32 -20.57
N TYR A 204 7.76 15.20 -20.80
CA TYR A 204 7.65 16.02 -21.99
C TYR A 204 7.65 17.49 -21.58
N GLN A 205 8.48 18.30 -22.25
CA GLN A 205 8.54 19.73 -21.97
C GLN A 205 7.31 20.42 -22.55
N LEU A 206 6.62 21.19 -21.71
CA LEU A 206 5.60 22.13 -22.14
C LEU A 206 6.30 23.40 -22.62
N LEU A 207 6.12 23.75 -23.89
CA LEU A 207 6.82 24.86 -24.51
C LEU A 207 5.87 26.05 -24.75
N TYR A 208 6.29 27.24 -24.31
CA TYR A 208 5.70 28.50 -24.73
C TYR A 208 6.70 29.25 -25.60
N LYS A 209 6.39 29.44 -26.89
CA LYS A 209 7.30 30.05 -27.87
C LYS A 209 8.70 29.43 -27.86
N CYS A 210 8.75 28.09 -27.86
CA CYS A 210 9.98 27.29 -27.77
C CYS A 210 10.79 27.44 -26.46
N HIS A 211 10.23 28.12 -25.45
CA HIS A 211 10.80 28.16 -24.11
C HIS A 211 10.11 27.13 -23.22
N PRO A 212 10.85 26.24 -22.54
CA PRO A 212 10.25 25.32 -21.58
C PRO A 212 9.67 26.10 -20.41
N VAL A 213 8.38 25.95 -20.18
CA VAL A 213 7.66 26.59 -19.07
C VAL A 213 7.22 25.59 -18.01
N ASP A 214 7.13 24.31 -18.37
CA ASP A 214 6.77 23.22 -17.46
C ASP A 214 7.26 21.86 -18.02
N GLU A 215 7.17 20.83 -17.19
CA GLU A 215 7.51 19.45 -17.53
C GLU A 215 6.38 18.50 -17.09
N VAL A 216 5.82 17.77 -18.04
CA VAL A 216 4.72 16.83 -17.81
C VAL A 216 5.23 15.40 -17.87
N GLY A 217 5.17 14.69 -16.75
CA GLY A 217 5.55 13.27 -16.64
C GLY A 217 4.40 12.32 -16.98
N PHE A 218 4.74 11.20 -17.64
CA PHE A 218 3.85 10.05 -17.80
C PHE A 218 4.47 8.81 -17.13
N ASP A 219 3.66 8.08 -16.36
CA ASP A 219 4.08 6.86 -15.67
C ASP A 219 4.54 5.77 -16.64
N PHE A 220 3.85 5.67 -17.78
CA PHE A 220 4.11 4.65 -18.78
C PHE A 220 4.11 5.24 -20.19
N VAL A 221 5.22 5.10 -20.88
CA VAL A 221 5.37 5.34 -22.32
C VAL A 221 5.69 4.01 -22.99
N PHE A 222 4.75 3.49 -23.79
CA PHE A 222 4.84 2.15 -24.37
C PHE A 222 5.57 2.15 -25.72
N ASP A 223 5.19 3.10 -26.57
CA ASP A 223 5.85 3.42 -27.84
C ASP A 223 5.90 4.95 -28.01
N ARG A 224 6.40 5.43 -29.16
CA ARG A 224 6.54 6.88 -29.42
C ARG A 224 5.23 7.67 -29.41
N SER A 225 4.07 7.02 -29.30
CA SER A 225 2.76 7.63 -29.48
C SER A 225 1.70 7.17 -28.49
N GLN A 226 2.03 6.23 -27.58
CA GLN A 226 1.10 5.68 -26.60
C GLN A 226 1.62 5.87 -25.18
N VAL A 227 0.80 6.51 -24.34
CA VAL A 227 1.13 6.80 -22.94
C VAL A 227 0.03 6.34 -21.99
N ALA A 228 0.36 6.12 -20.72
CA ALA A 228 -0.60 6.00 -19.64
C ALA A 228 -0.15 6.78 -18.40
N GLN A 229 -1.14 7.26 -17.66
CA GLN A 229 -0.94 7.98 -16.41
C GLN A 229 -1.91 7.44 -15.36
N VAL A 230 -1.40 7.23 -14.15
CA VAL A 230 -2.16 6.77 -12.99
C VAL A 230 -2.60 7.99 -12.20
N VAL A 231 -3.88 8.05 -11.87
CA VAL A 231 -4.47 9.10 -11.06
C VAL A 231 -5.36 8.51 -9.99
N PHE A 232 -5.57 9.26 -8.91
CA PHE A 232 -6.53 8.91 -7.87
C PHE A 232 -7.74 9.84 -7.94
N TYR A 233 -8.92 9.31 -7.66
CA TYR A 233 -10.16 10.10 -7.68
C TYR A 233 -11.06 9.76 -6.49
N ARG A 234 -11.73 10.76 -5.93
CA ARG A 234 -12.66 10.63 -4.81
C ARG A 234 -14.09 10.45 -5.28
N ASP A 235 -14.44 11.12 -6.38
CA ASP A 235 -15.77 11.08 -6.98
C ASP A 235 -15.70 11.14 -8.52
N GLU A 236 -16.84 10.92 -9.16
CA GLU A 236 -16.92 10.87 -10.63
C GLU A 236 -16.73 12.24 -11.30
N GLU A 237 -16.91 13.34 -10.56
CA GLU A 237 -16.69 14.70 -11.08
C GLU A 237 -15.18 14.97 -11.19
N GLU A 238 -14.42 14.74 -10.13
CA GLU A 238 -12.94 14.82 -10.12
C GLU A 238 -12.35 13.90 -11.20
N ARG A 239 -12.88 12.69 -11.36
CA ARG A 239 -12.43 11.77 -12.41
C ARG A 239 -12.70 12.35 -13.81
N ALA A 240 -13.85 12.99 -14.03
CA ALA A 240 -14.20 13.56 -15.33
C ALA A 240 -13.29 14.75 -15.69
N GLU A 241 -12.95 15.59 -14.71
CA GLU A 241 -11.99 16.69 -14.88
C GLU A 241 -10.61 16.17 -15.25
N GLN A 242 -10.09 15.17 -14.52
CA GLN A 242 -8.80 14.54 -14.83
C GLN A 242 -8.76 13.93 -16.24
N VAL A 243 -9.87 13.35 -16.72
CA VAL A 243 -9.98 12.85 -18.10
C VAL A 243 -9.88 13.98 -19.12
N LEU A 244 -10.52 15.12 -18.86
CA LEU A 244 -10.47 16.28 -19.75
C LEU A 244 -9.06 16.86 -19.82
N GLU A 245 -8.41 17.06 -18.67
CA GLU A 245 -7.04 17.56 -18.57
C GLU A 245 -6.06 16.65 -19.32
N PHE A 246 -6.12 15.35 -19.04
CA PHE A 246 -5.27 14.35 -19.68
C PHE A 246 -5.50 14.28 -21.19
N THR A 247 -6.75 14.40 -21.65
CA THR A 247 -7.07 14.48 -23.09
C THR A 247 -6.41 15.71 -23.73
N GLY A 248 -6.40 16.84 -23.03
CA GLY A 248 -5.70 18.05 -23.46
C GLY A 248 -4.19 17.82 -23.64
N LEU A 249 -3.55 17.16 -22.67
CA LEU A 249 -2.12 16.81 -22.72
C LEU A 249 -1.78 15.87 -23.88
N VAL A 250 -2.58 14.81 -24.07
CA VAL A 250 -2.39 13.83 -25.16
C VAL A 250 -2.42 14.52 -26.53
N ARG A 251 -3.38 15.43 -26.73
CA ARG A 251 -3.48 16.25 -27.95
C ARG A 251 -2.34 17.24 -28.09
N HIS A 252 -1.97 17.92 -27.01
CA HIS A 252 -0.90 18.90 -27.00
C HIS A 252 0.44 18.29 -27.45
N PHE A 253 0.77 17.10 -26.95
CA PHE A 253 2.01 16.39 -27.30
C PHE A 253 1.92 15.57 -28.60
N GLY A 254 0.81 15.63 -29.34
CA GLY A 254 0.63 14.90 -30.60
C GLY A 254 0.69 13.37 -30.43
N LEU A 255 0.31 12.88 -29.25
CA LEU A 255 0.28 11.45 -28.95
C LEU A 255 -0.95 10.82 -29.61
N LYS A 256 -0.80 9.60 -30.15
CA LYS A 256 -1.91 8.92 -30.85
C LYS A 256 -2.94 8.33 -29.89
N ARG A 257 -2.50 8.00 -28.67
CA ARG A 257 -3.38 7.39 -27.66
C ARG A 257 -2.84 7.62 -26.26
N GLY A 258 -3.72 8.06 -25.36
CA GLY A 258 -3.46 8.07 -23.92
C GLY A 258 -4.38 7.11 -23.19
N TYR A 259 -3.92 6.56 -22.07
CA TYR A 259 -4.75 5.81 -21.13
C TYR A 259 -4.68 6.44 -19.75
N LEU A 260 -5.79 7.00 -19.27
CA LEU A 260 -5.90 7.45 -17.90
C LEU A 260 -6.35 6.28 -17.02
N VAL A 261 -5.50 5.84 -16.11
CA VAL A 261 -5.74 4.77 -15.14
C VAL A 261 -6.19 5.42 -13.84
N ALA A 262 -7.50 5.52 -13.65
CA ALA A 262 -8.11 6.14 -12.49
C ALA A 262 -8.38 5.09 -11.39
N ILE A 263 -7.74 5.29 -10.24
CA ILE A 263 -7.84 4.43 -9.05
C ILE A 263 -8.69 5.15 -8.00
N PRO A 264 -9.72 4.48 -7.46
CA PRO A 264 -10.59 5.11 -6.46
C PRO A 264 -9.87 5.32 -5.13
N ALA A 265 -10.00 6.51 -4.57
CA ALA A 265 -9.46 6.86 -3.25
C ALA A 265 -10.30 6.28 -2.09
N GLY A 266 -11.55 5.88 -2.37
CA GLY A 266 -12.45 5.22 -1.42
C GLY A 266 -12.53 3.71 -1.61
N ALA A 267 -12.94 2.99 -0.56
CA ALA A 267 -13.05 1.53 -0.56
C ALA A 267 -14.13 0.98 -1.52
N GLU A 268 -15.18 1.76 -1.81
CA GLU A 268 -16.33 1.33 -2.63
C GLU A 268 -16.18 1.65 -4.13
N GLY A 269 -15.12 2.36 -4.51
CA GLY A 269 -14.87 2.70 -5.90
C GLY A 269 -14.30 1.53 -6.71
N LYS A 270 -14.28 1.67 -8.03
CA LYS A 270 -13.73 0.65 -8.93
C LYS A 270 -12.69 1.26 -9.83
N VAL A 271 -11.62 0.54 -10.12
CA VAL A 271 -10.63 1.01 -11.09
C VAL A 271 -11.30 1.25 -12.45
N ARG A 272 -10.93 2.37 -13.07
CA ARG A 272 -11.41 2.78 -14.39
C ARG A 272 -10.22 3.09 -15.26
N VAL A 273 -10.25 2.62 -16.51
CA VAL A 273 -9.27 3.02 -17.52
C VAL A 273 -10.00 3.65 -18.68
N VAL A 274 -9.66 4.90 -18.98
CA VAL A 274 -10.23 5.66 -20.09
C VAL A 274 -9.17 5.81 -21.16
N ALA A 275 -9.47 5.34 -22.36
CA ALA A 275 -8.62 5.58 -23.53
C ALA A 275 -9.04 6.89 -24.19
N VAL A 276 -8.08 7.75 -24.50
CA VAL A 276 -8.28 9.05 -25.14
C VAL A 276 -7.38 9.18 -26.36
N SER A 277 -7.78 10.06 -27.28
CA SER A 277 -7.07 10.37 -28.53
C SER A 277 -7.08 11.87 -28.81
#